data_AF-A0A7S2BKH7-F1
#
_entry.id   AF-A0A7S2BKH7-F1
#
_cell.length_a   1.000
_cell.length_b   1.000
_cell.length_c   1.000
_cell.angle_alpha   90.00
_cell.angle_beta   90.00
_cell.angle_gamma   90.00
#
_symmetry.space_group_name_H-M   'P 1'
#
loop_
_entity.id
_entity.type
_entity.pdbx_description
1 polymer ?
#
loop_
_entity_poly.entity_id
_entity_poly.type
_entity_poly.pdbx_seq_one_letter_code
_entity_poly.pdbx_strand_id
1 'polypeptide(L)'
;MAASLRLVTAAVLPFVLIAFYWHMHYIEVASALSPRRQAQSIGQQQQHRSKRTAERAAFAQAQAQATQTETPRQETSDSPADHDGVSVVAEAAAVVEQYVDVSRSWPPPTLSSKRLIDGSPNWLPVPNAESSDPDDLAWMKKLPKDETSPCPRGRRPFHTILTAQASVYQEWQTKIFYYYFLEAQRSGGRCTEMTGFTRLLAGHPDGLMKQMPTVVVKQAPSNMTRGFPVINRPWTMLHFLDMPEWKDRIKEEYVYIAETDHLIRRPIPNRATPLLTVAFFFPYMSPRDPKCGAVARKWFDGDILTELPPVGPSPAMMHVDTLRKLAPGWLQLSVDLKANRDADAAYGWMLEMWGYSLAAARLRLKHFAWQQIQIEPSAAWHQDLGAQNP
;
A
#
# COMPACT_ATOMS: atom_id res chain seq x y z
N MET A 1 -23.47 12.19 54.06
CA MET A 1 -21.99 12.08 54.06
C MET A 1 -21.63 11.12 52.94
N ALA A 2 -21.40 11.67 51.75
CA ALA A 2 -20.08 11.73 51.08
C ALA A 2 -19.67 10.35 50.53
N ALA A 3 -19.81 10.11 49.21
CA ALA A 3 -18.79 10.34 48.17
C ALA A 3 -17.62 9.33 48.34
N SER A 4 -17.18 8.50 47.40
CA SER A 4 -17.13 8.52 45.94
C SER A 4 -16.74 7.11 45.47
N LEU A 5 -17.31 6.58 44.38
CA LEU A 5 -16.61 5.77 43.37
C LEU A 5 -17.56 5.46 42.19
N ARG A 6 -17.56 6.36 41.21
CA ARG A 6 -17.96 6.09 39.82
C ARG A 6 -16.87 6.68 38.93
N LEU A 7 -16.73 6.12 37.73
CA LEU A 7 -15.76 6.40 36.65
C LEU A 7 -14.47 5.59 36.71
N VAL A 8 -14.41 4.48 35.96
CA VAL A 8 -13.59 4.35 34.72
C VAL A 8 -14.20 3.21 33.86
N THR A 9 -15.24 3.52 33.10
CA THR A 9 -15.73 2.68 31.99
C THR A 9 -16.55 3.57 31.05
N ALA A 10 -15.87 4.27 30.13
CA ALA A 10 -16.40 4.82 28.87
C ALA A 10 -15.41 5.86 28.32
N ALA A 11 -14.43 5.45 27.52
CA ALA A 11 -13.59 6.39 26.75
C ALA A 11 -12.90 5.71 25.55
N VAL A 12 -13.59 4.85 24.81
CA VAL A 12 -13.20 4.47 23.43
C VAL A 12 -14.49 4.18 22.68
N LEU A 13 -14.66 4.71 21.47
CA LEU A 13 -15.93 4.91 20.71
C LEU A 13 -16.69 6.17 21.18
N PRO A 14 -16.34 7.36 20.67
CA PRO A 14 -16.90 7.78 19.37
C PRO A 14 -16.02 8.81 18.63
N PHE A 15 -15.14 8.39 17.73
CA PHE A 15 -14.52 9.31 16.75
C PHE A 15 -14.52 8.80 15.31
N VAL A 16 -15.10 7.62 15.06
CA VAL A 16 -15.22 7.03 13.71
C VAL A 16 -16.60 7.29 13.07
N LEU A 17 -17.59 7.77 13.83
CA LEU A 17 -18.97 7.96 13.35
C LEU A 17 -19.33 9.39 12.87
N ILE A 18 -18.45 10.38 13.06
CA ILE A 18 -18.76 11.78 12.68
C ILE A 18 -18.43 12.08 11.22
N ALA A 19 -17.59 11.28 10.56
CA ALA A 19 -17.36 11.39 9.11
C ALA A 19 -18.50 10.80 8.25
N PHE A 20 -19.31 9.89 8.82
CA PHE A 20 -20.41 9.21 8.10
C PHE A 20 -21.71 10.01 8.08
N TYR A 21 -21.94 10.92 9.04
CA TYR A 21 -23.20 11.68 9.11
C TYR A 21 -23.23 12.90 8.17
N TRP A 22 -22.10 13.30 7.58
CA TRP A 22 -22.01 14.49 6.72
C TRP A 22 -22.27 14.23 5.23
N HIS A 23 -22.42 12.97 4.79
CA HIS A 23 -22.66 12.65 3.38
C HIS A 23 -24.12 12.25 3.07
N MET A 24 -24.93 11.87 4.07
CA MET A 24 -26.32 11.45 3.83
C MET A 24 -27.36 12.58 3.80
N HIS A 25 -27.06 13.80 4.27
CA HIS A 25 -28.04 14.90 4.25
C HIS A 25 -27.91 15.87 3.05
N TYR A 26 -26.90 15.70 2.20
CA TYR A 26 -26.68 16.64 1.09
C TYR A 26 -27.38 16.28 -0.22
N ILE A 27 -27.93 15.06 -0.35
CA ILE A 27 -28.54 14.60 -1.61
C ILE A 27 -30.08 14.60 -1.56
N GLU A 28 -30.72 14.56 -0.38
CA GLU A 28 -32.20 14.54 -0.28
C GLU A 28 -32.89 15.89 0.04
N VAL A 29 -32.16 16.98 0.30
CA VAL A 29 -32.78 18.27 0.71
C VAL A 29 -32.76 19.33 -0.41
N ALA A 30 -32.19 19.04 -1.58
CA ALA A 30 -32.03 20.03 -2.64
C ALA A 30 -33.32 20.38 -3.43
N SER A 31 -34.48 19.76 -3.13
CA SER A 31 -35.70 19.96 -3.92
C SER A 31 -36.86 20.72 -3.25
N ALA A 32 -36.77 21.16 -1.98
CA ALA A 32 -37.84 22.00 -1.41
C ALA A 32 -37.44 22.77 -0.14
N LEU A 33 -36.92 24.00 -0.24
CA LEU A 33 -36.85 24.92 0.91
C LEU A 33 -37.19 26.36 0.53
N SER A 34 -38.06 26.98 1.32
CA SER A 34 -38.59 28.34 1.12
C SER A 34 -37.61 29.45 1.52
N PRO A 35 -37.79 30.69 1.02
CA PRO A 35 -36.81 31.79 1.15
C PRO A 35 -36.44 32.17 2.61
N ARG A 36 -37.32 31.92 3.59
CA ARG A 36 -37.04 32.22 5.01
C ARG A 36 -35.99 31.30 5.64
N ARG A 37 -35.79 30.07 5.14
CA ARG A 37 -34.77 29.15 5.67
C ARG A 37 -33.37 29.38 5.06
N GLN A 38 -33.28 30.01 3.88
CA GLN A 38 -32.00 30.41 3.28
C GLN A 38 -31.28 31.50 4.09
N ALA A 39 -32.01 32.49 4.63
CA ALA A 39 -31.42 33.55 5.45
C ALA A 39 -30.82 33.05 6.78
N GLN A 40 -31.47 32.06 7.42
CA GLN A 40 -30.95 31.44 8.65
C GLN A 40 -29.73 30.53 8.39
N SER A 41 -29.68 29.86 7.24
CA SER A 41 -28.54 29.05 6.79
C SER A 41 -27.28 29.89 6.54
N ILE A 42 -27.44 31.07 5.90
CA ILE A 42 -26.32 31.99 5.64
C ILE A 42 -25.73 32.54 6.94
N GLY A 43 -26.58 32.88 7.93
CA GLY A 43 -26.13 33.33 9.26
C GLY A 43 -25.33 32.26 10.02
N GLN A 44 -25.74 30.99 9.95
CA GLN A 44 -25.01 29.88 10.58
C GLN A 44 -23.69 29.57 9.85
N GLN A 45 -23.64 29.66 8.52
CA GLN A 45 -22.40 29.48 7.75
C GLN A 45 -21.37 30.58 8.06
N GLN A 46 -21.80 31.83 8.24
CA GLN A 46 -20.91 32.93 8.62
C GLN A 46 -20.35 32.76 10.04
N GLN A 47 -21.16 32.29 11.00
CA GLN A 47 -20.69 31.95 12.35
C GLN A 47 -19.68 30.78 12.36
N HIS A 48 -19.90 29.74 11.55
CA HIS A 48 -18.95 28.63 11.43
C HIS A 48 -17.63 29.04 10.77
N ARG A 49 -17.67 29.94 9.79
CA ARG A 49 -16.46 30.47 9.14
C ARG A 49 -15.66 31.37 10.07
N SER A 50 -16.33 32.17 10.90
CA SER A 50 -15.70 32.99 11.94
C SER A 50 -15.00 32.12 13.00
N LYS A 51 -15.67 31.06 13.50
CA LYS A 51 -15.07 30.11 14.46
C LYS A 51 -13.84 29.40 13.91
N ARG A 52 -13.87 28.90 12.66
CA ARG A 52 -12.69 28.26 12.02
C ARG A 52 -11.52 29.21 11.82
N THR A 53 -11.79 30.49 11.62
CA THR A 53 -10.74 31.52 11.46
C THR A 53 -10.11 31.83 12.82
N ALA A 54 -10.90 31.91 13.89
CA ALA A 54 -10.41 32.08 15.26
C ALA A 54 -9.58 30.86 15.74
N GLU A 55 -10.00 29.63 15.44
CA GLU A 55 -9.26 28.41 15.80
C GLU A 55 -7.93 28.30 15.06
N ARG A 56 -7.87 28.69 13.79
CA ARG A 56 -6.60 28.76 13.02
C ARG A 56 -5.66 29.83 13.58
N ALA A 57 -6.17 30.98 14.00
CA ALA A 57 -5.37 32.03 14.63
C ALA A 57 -4.82 31.58 16.00
N ALA A 58 -5.63 30.89 16.80
CA ALA A 58 -5.20 30.33 18.08
C ALA A 58 -4.12 29.25 17.91
N PHE A 59 -4.24 28.39 16.89
CA PHE A 59 -3.24 27.36 16.58
C PHE A 59 -1.91 27.98 16.11
N ALA A 60 -1.96 29.04 15.29
CA ALA A 60 -0.77 29.78 14.86
C ALA A 60 -0.07 30.49 16.03
N GLN A 61 -0.84 31.05 16.98
CA GLN A 61 -0.28 31.64 18.21
C GLN A 61 0.37 30.59 19.12
N ALA A 62 -0.24 29.41 19.26
CA ALA A 62 0.33 28.31 20.05
C ALA A 62 1.65 27.80 19.43
N GLN A 63 1.75 27.73 18.10
CA GLN A 63 3.00 27.37 17.42
C GLN A 63 4.09 28.44 17.58
N ALA A 64 3.73 29.72 17.54
CA ALA A 64 4.66 30.82 17.75
C ALA A 64 5.18 30.90 19.20
N GLN A 65 4.35 30.53 20.18
CA GLN A 65 4.76 30.46 21.59
C GLN A 65 5.66 29.26 21.87
N ALA A 66 5.46 28.13 21.19
CA ALA A 66 6.31 26.95 21.32
C ALA A 66 7.72 27.15 20.73
N THR A 67 7.90 28.10 19.81
CA THR A 67 9.22 28.41 19.21
C THR A 67 10.05 29.41 20.03
N GLN A 68 9.51 30.00 21.09
CA GLN A 68 10.20 31.00 21.92
C GLN A 68 10.77 30.45 23.24
N THR A 69 10.60 29.16 23.53
CA THR A 69 10.97 28.56 24.83
C THR A 69 12.13 27.54 24.78
N GLU A 70 12.92 27.51 23.70
CA GLU A 70 14.15 26.69 23.68
C GLU A 70 15.37 27.53 24.06
N THR A 71 15.82 27.36 25.31
CA THR A 71 17.15 27.80 25.78
C THR A 71 18.13 26.62 25.67
N PRO A 72 19.38 26.79 25.22
CA PRO A 72 20.27 25.67 24.93
C PRO A 72 20.82 25.05 26.22
N ARG A 73 20.79 23.71 26.33
CA ARG A 73 21.44 22.98 27.42
C ARG A 73 22.81 22.48 26.96
N GLN A 74 23.84 22.85 27.72
CA GLN A 74 25.26 22.52 27.49
C GLN A 74 25.53 21.02 27.51
N GLU A 75 26.42 20.60 26.60
CA GLU A 75 27.07 19.29 26.57
C GLU A 75 28.05 19.14 27.73
N THR A 76 27.98 18.01 28.43
CA THR A 76 29.10 17.50 29.23
C THR A 76 29.36 16.05 28.83
N SER A 77 30.62 15.81 28.46
CA SER A 77 31.23 14.52 28.19
C SER A 77 31.19 13.61 29.42
N ASP A 78 30.89 12.33 29.21
CA ASP A 78 31.54 11.22 29.92
C ASP A 78 31.30 9.90 29.16
N SER A 79 32.32 9.05 29.13
CA SER A 79 32.32 7.66 28.64
C SER A 79 32.69 6.72 29.80
N PRO A 80 32.64 5.39 29.63
CA PRO A 80 31.44 4.57 29.57
C PRO A 80 31.40 3.57 30.74
N ALA A 81 30.22 3.08 31.12
CA ALA A 81 30.10 1.95 32.03
C ALA A 81 29.22 0.85 31.41
N ASP A 82 29.77 -0.36 31.41
CA ASP A 82 29.17 -1.63 31.09
C ASP A 82 27.74 -1.78 31.63
N HIS A 83 26.83 -2.28 30.80
CA HIS A 83 25.78 -3.16 31.27
C HIS A 83 25.29 -4.11 30.17
N ASP A 84 25.27 -5.38 30.54
CA ASP A 84 24.85 -6.56 29.81
C ASP A 84 23.50 -6.40 29.10
N GLY A 85 23.56 -6.35 27.77
CA GLY A 85 22.41 -6.54 26.89
C GLY A 85 22.48 -7.92 26.25
N VAL A 86 21.58 -8.80 26.68
CA VAL A 86 21.42 -10.17 26.17
C VAL A 86 21.25 -10.15 24.64
N SER A 87 22.29 -10.60 23.95
CA SER A 87 22.31 -10.93 22.52
C SER A 87 21.55 -12.23 22.29
N VAL A 88 20.43 -12.13 21.58
CA VAL A 88 19.75 -13.23 20.87
C VAL A 88 19.49 -12.63 19.48
N VAL A 89 20.09 -13.05 18.37
CA VAL A 89 20.62 -14.34 17.95
C VAL A 89 21.67 -14.06 16.86
N ALA A 90 22.88 -14.57 17.04
CA ALA A 90 23.78 -14.91 15.94
C ALA A 90 23.75 -16.43 15.75
N GLU A 91 24.08 -16.85 14.53
CA GLU A 91 24.29 -18.22 14.06
C GLU A 91 23.07 -19.12 13.79
N ALA A 92 22.64 -19.05 12.53
CA ALA A 92 22.68 -20.23 11.68
C ALA A 92 23.12 -19.81 10.27
N ALA A 93 24.41 -19.98 9.97
CA ALA A 93 24.87 -20.05 8.59
C ALA A 93 24.37 -21.37 7.97
N ALA A 94 23.06 -21.43 7.73
CA ALA A 94 22.48 -22.50 6.94
C ALA A 94 22.97 -22.30 5.49
N VAL A 95 23.44 -23.38 4.88
CA VAL A 95 23.62 -23.48 3.43
C VAL A 95 22.37 -22.88 2.80
N VAL A 96 22.52 -21.76 2.09
CA VAL A 96 21.42 -21.18 1.32
C VAL A 96 21.16 -22.17 0.19
N GLU A 97 20.30 -23.14 0.44
CA GLU A 97 19.75 -23.98 -0.61
C GLU A 97 19.09 -22.99 -1.58
N GLN A 98 19.72 -22.80 -2.74
CA GLN A 98 19.29 -21.83 -3.71
C GLN A 98 17.86 -22.20 -4.12
N TYR A 99 16.90 -21.36 -3.72
CA TYR A 99 15.49 -21.58 -4.02
C TYR A 99 15.35 -21.68 -5.55
N VAL A 100 14.97 -22.85 -6.04
CA VAL A 100 14.69 -23.04 -7.46
C VAL A 100 13.25 -22.60 -7.71
N ASP A 101 13.10 -21.47 -8.40
CA ASP A 101 11.78 -21.02 -8.85
C ASP A 101 11.22 -21.95 -9.94
N VAL A 102 10.35 -22.86 -9.51
CA VAL A 102 9.68 -23.83 -10.39
C VAL A 102 8.76 -23.19 -11.42
N SER A 103 8.35 -21.94 -11.24
CA SER A 103 7.45 -21.28 -12.19
C SER A 103 8.16 -20.91 -13.49
N ARG A 104 9.50 -20.92 -13.52
CA ARG A 104 10.30 -20.76 -14.74
C ARG A 104 10.06 -21.86 -15.78
N SER A 105 9.63 -23.05 -15.35
CA SER A 105 9.29 -24.15 -16.25
C SER A 105 7.79 -24.27 -16.54
N TRP A 106 6.96 -23.40 -15.99
CA TRP A 106 5.52 -23.42 -16.27
C TRP A 106 5.23 -22.91 -17.68
N PRO A 107 4.11 -23.32 -18.29
CA PRO A 107 3.62 -22.70 -19.52
C PRO A 107 3.43 -21.19 -19.34
N PRO A 108 3.48 -20.40 -20.43
CA PRO A 108 3.15 -18.98 -20.38
C PRO A 108 1.78 -18.73 -19.75
N PRO A 109 1.58 -17.62 -19.02
CA PRO A 109 0.29 -17.33 -18.40
C PRO A 109 -0.83 -17.28 -19.44
N THR A 110 -1.97 -17.89 -19.10
CA THR A 110 -3.16 -18.00 -19.94
C THR A 110 -4.25 -17.05 -19.46
N LEU A 111 -5.18 -16.71 -20.36
CA LEU A 111 -6.38 -15.96 -19.97
C LEU A 111 -7.32 -16.83 -19.13
N SER A 112 -7.91 -16.23 -18.11
CA SER A 112 -9.06 -16.80 -17.41
C SER A 112 -10.25 -16.91 -18.37
N SER A 113 -11.05 -17.97 -18.18
CA SER A 113 -12.37 -18.07 -18.82
C SER A 113 -13.35 -17.05 -18.24
N LYS A 114 -13.08 -16.57 -17.02
CA LYS A 114 -13.80 -15.49 -16.36
C LYS A 114 -13.24 -14.13 -16.78
N ARG A 115 -14.05 -13.09 -16.63
CA ARG A 115 -13.62 -11.69 -16.75
C ARG A 115 -13.69 -11.04 -15.39
N LEU A 116 -12.92 -9.97 -15.20
CA LEU A 116 -13.09 -9.09 -14.05
C LEU A 116 -14.48 -8.46 -14.08
N ILE A 117 -14.91 -7.88 -12.97
CA ILE A 117 -16.26 -7.29 -12.83
C ILE A 117 -16.52 -6.22 -13.90
N ASP A 118 -15.49 -5.50 -14.32
CA ASP A 118 -15.58 -4.51 -15.38
C ASP A 118 -15.47 -5.11 -16.80
N GLY A 119 -15.40 -6.44 -16.94
CA GLY A 119 -15.23 -7.14 -18.22
C GLY A 119 -13.80 -7.18 -18.75
N SER A 120 -12.81 -6.68 -18.03
CA SER A 120 -11.39 -6.78 -18.41
C SER A 120 -10.88 -8.22 -18.33
N PRO A 121 -9.88 -8.60 -19.15
CA PRO A 121 -9.26 -9.91 -19.04
C PRO A 121 -8.54 -10.09 -17.70
N ASN A 122 -8.52 -11.32 -17.20
CA ASN A 122 -7.68 -11.72 -16.08
C ASN A 122 -6.70 -12.79 -16.56
N TRP A 123 -5.45 -12.74 -16.11
CA TRP A 123 -4.43 -13.74 -16.46
C TRP A 123 -4.23 -14.71 -15.31
N LEU A 124 -3.87 -15.95 -15.62
CA LEU A 124 -3.66 -17.01 -14.65
C LEU A 124 -2.20 -17.49 -14.66
N PRO A 125 -1.57 -17.69 -13.49
CA PRO A 125 -0.21 -18.24 -13.40
C PRO A 125 -0.11 -19.68 -13.89
N VAL A 126 -1.18 -20.45 -13.68
CA VAL A 126 -1.37 -21.82 -14.15
C VAL A 126 -2.83 -21.98 -14.61
N PRO A 127 -3.14 -22.91 -15.53
CA PRO A 127 -4.50 -23.05 -16.06
C PRO A 127 -5.58 -23.30 -15.01
N ASN A 128 -5.25 -23.97 -13.90
CA ASN A 128 -6.18 -24.28 -12.80
C ASN A 128 -6.08 -23.31 -11.62
N ALA A 129 -5.49 -22.11 -11.78
CA ALA A 129 -5.24 -21.16 -10.68
C ALA A 129 -6.51 -20.70 -9.94
N GLU A 130 -7.68 -20.71 -10.60
CA GLU A 130 -8.97 -20.36 -10.01
C GLU A 130 -9.76 -21.57 -9.47
N SER A 131 -9.18 -22.77 -9.52
CA SER A 131 -9.81 -23.98 -8.98
C SER A 131 -9.64 -24.06 -7.46
N SER A 132 -10.34 -25.01 -6.83
CA SER A 132 -10.16 -25.32 -5.41
C SER A 132 -8.80 -25.98 -5.08
N ASP A 133 -8.06 -26.43 -6.10
CA ASP A 133 -6.75 -27.05 -5.96
C ASP A 133 -5.77 -26.54 -7.03
N PRO A 134 -5.28 -25.29 -6.91
CA PRO A 134 -4.47 -24.68 -7.94
C PRO A 134 -3.01 -25.14 -7.87
N ASP A 135 -2.43 -25.47 -9.03
CA ASP A 135 -1.06 -26.06 -9.11
C ASP A 135 0.02 -25.11 -8.57
N ASP A 136 -0.20 -23.79 -8.68
CA ASP A 136 0.73 -22.80 -8.19
C ASP A 136 0.83 -22.73 -6.66
N LEU A 137 -0.13 -23.35 -5.95
CA LEU A 137 -0.15 -23.52 -4.50
C LEU A 137 0.04 -24.98 -4.03
N ALA A 138 0.30 -25.92 -4.94
CA ALA A 138 0.40 -27.35 -4.61
C ALA A 138 1.48 -27.67 -3.55
N TRP A 139 2.50 -26.80 -3.41
CA TRP A 139 3.55 -26.94 -2.40
C TRP A 139 3.02 -26.83 -0.97
N MET A 140 1.94 -26.08 -0.73
CA MET A 140 1.40 -25.85 0.61
C MET A 140 0.88 -27.15 1.26
N LYS A 141 0.41 -28.10 0.45
CA LYS A 141 -0.02 -29.44 0.92
C LYS A 141 1.15 -30.32 1.38
N LYS A 142 2.38 -29.94 1.02
CA LYS A 142 3.63 -30.65 1.32
C LYS A 142 4.39 -29.98 2.47
N LEU A 143 3.76 -29.07 3.20
CA LEU A 143 4.35 -28.45 4.38
C LEU A 143 4.72 -29.53 5.41
N PRO A 144 5.98 -29.55 5.89
CA PRO A 144 6.39 -30.55 6.86
C PRO A 144 5.67 -30.32 8.19
N LYS A 145 5.31 -31.42 8.86
CA LYS A 145 4.78 -31.38 10.23
C LYS A 145 5.86 -31.22 11.28
N ASP A 146 7.09 -31.64 10.94
CA ASP A 146 8.27 -31.54 11.79
C ASP A 146 9.14 -30.34 11.35
N GLU A 147 9.61 -29.58 12.32
CA GLU A 147 10.40 -28.37 12.08
C GLU A 147 11.77 -28.65 11.47
N THR A 148 12.30 -29.87 11.64
CA THR A 148 13.63 -30.27 11.14
C THR A 148 13.68 -30.59 9.65
N SER A 149 12.54 -30.92 9.04
CA SER A 149 12.47 -31.33 7.62
C SER A 149 12.71 -30.14 6.68
N PRO A 150 13.35 -30.30 5.51
CA PRO A 150 13.49 -29.20 4.55
C PRO A 150 12.13 -28.68 4.09
N CYS A 151 12.06 -27.38 3.78
CA CYS A 151 10.82 -26.82 3.25
C CYS A 151 10.53 -27.36 1.84
N PRO A 152 9.25 -27.47 1.46
CA PRO A 152 8.87 -28.08 0.19
C PRO A 152 9.39 -27.26 -1.00
N ARG A 153 9.82 -27.97 -2.06
CA ARG A 153 10.07 -27.38 -3.37
C ARG A 153 8.80 -26.75 -3.93
N GLY A 154 8.95 -25.66 -4.66
CA GLY A 154 7.85 -24.94 -5.30
C GLY A 154 7.43 -23.65 -4.58
N ARG A 155 8.00 -23.38 -3.40
CA ARG A 155 7.94 -22.05 -2.77
C ARG A 155 8.65 -21.01 -3.62
N ARG A 156 8.12 -19.80 -3.65
CA ARG A 156 8.67 -18.57 -4.22
C ARG A 156 8.64 -17.47 -3.15
N PRO A 157 9.62 -17.44 -2.22
CA PRO A 157 9.70 -16.39 -1.21
C PRO A 157 9.74 -14.98 -1.81
N PHE A 158 9.20 -13.99 -1.10
CA PHE A 158 9.17 -12.60 -1.50
C PHE A 158 9.52 -11.63 -0.37
N HIS A 159 10.02 -10.45 -0.76
CA HIS A 159 10.34 -9.36 0.13
C HIS A 159 9.19 -8.35 0.18
N THR A 160 8.67 -8.04 1.37
CA THR A 160 7.70 -6.96 1.54
C THR A 160 8.39 -5.60 1.54
N ILE A 161 8.03 -4.74 0.58
CA ILE A 161 8.46 -3.34 0.56
C ILE A 161 7.25 -2.48 0.97
N LEU A 162 7.31 -1.94 2.18
CA LEU A 162 6.30 -1.02 2.68
C LEU A 162 6.67 0.41 2.28
N THR A 163 5.91 0.99 1.35
CA THR A 163 6.12 2.38 0.91
C THR A 163 5.51 3.36 1.91
N ALA A 164 6.31 4.32 2.37
CA ALA A 164 5.91 5.30 3.39
C ALA A 164 6.49 6.69 3.13
N GLN A 165 5.93 7.70 3.77
CA GLN A 165 6.33 9.10 3.76
C GLN A 165 6.57 9.56 5.19
N ALA A 166 7.62 10.34 5.40
CA ALA A 166 7.96 10.90 6.69
C ALA A 166 6.84 11.83 7.19
N SER A 167 6.01 11.30 8.07
CA SER A 167 4.90 12.01 8.72
C SER A 167 4.46 11.25 9.96
N VAL A 168 3.96 11.96 10.98
CA VAL A 168 3.43 11.34 12.21
C VAL A 168 2.28 10.37 11.89
N TYR A 169 1.45 10.68 10.90
CA TYR A 169 0.34 9.83 10.50
C TYR A 169 0.83 8.48 9.96
N GLN A 170 1.76 8.51 9.00
CA GLN A 170 2.29 7.27 8.42
C GLN A 170 3.24 6.54 9.36
N GLU A 171 3.85 7.21 10.34
CA GLU A 171 4.61 6.55 11.41
C GLU A 171 3.71 5.57 12.19
N TRP A 172 2.53 6.02 12.64
CA TRP A 172 1.56 5.16 13.33
C TRP A 172 1.08 4.01 12.45
N GLN A 173 0.70 4.32 11.21
CA GLN A 173 0.24 3.30 10.26
C GLN A 173 1.34 2.24 9.99
N THR A 174 2.57 2.66 9.77
CA THR A 174 3.73 1.79 9.56
C THR A 174 3.93 0.86 10.75
N LYS A 175 3.86 1.38 11.98
CA LYS A 175 4.04 0.56 13.19
C LYS A 175 2.98 -0.53 13.29
N ILE A 176 1.73 -0.21 12.96
CA ILE A 176 0.62 -1.17 12.94
C ILE A 176 0.82 -2.19 11.83
N PHE A 177 1.15 -1.76 10.61
CA PHE A 177 1.45 -2.65 9.49
C PHE A 177 2.55 -3.65 9.87
N TYR A 178 3.67 -3.16 10.43
CA TYR A 178 4.82 -3.99 10.76
C TYR A 178 4.49 -5.04 11.83
N TYR A 179 3.69 -4.69 12.83
CA TYR A 179 3.16 -5.66 13.80
C TYR A 179 2.41 -6.79 13.09
N TYR A 180 1.47 -6.46 12.20
CA TYR A 180 0.68 -7.45 11.48
C TYR A 180 1.48 -8.24 10.44
N PHE A 181 2.49 -7.65 9.82
CA PHE A 181 3.45 -8.36 8.98
C PHE A 181 4.17 -9.44 9.80
N LEU A 182 4.69 -9.12 10.99
CA LEU A 182 5.37 -10.08 11.85
C LEU A 182 4.42 -11.20 12.32
N GLU A 183 3.17 -10.88 12.67
CA GLU A 183 2.17 -11.87 13.03
C GLU A 183 1.82 -12.81 11.86
N ALA A 184 1.66 -12.26 10.66
CA ALA A 184 1.43 -13.05 9.44
C ALA A 184 2.65 -13.92 9.11
N GLN A 185 3.85 -13.39 9.23
CA GLN A 185 5.08 -14.15 9.01
C GLN A 185 5.20 -15.33 9.98
N ARG A 186 4.99 -15.09 11.29
CA ARG A 186 5.03 -16.13 12.33
C ARG A 186 3.96 -17.21 12.11
N SER A 187 2.72 -16.79 11.82
CA SER A 187 1.61 -17.74 11.61
C SER A 187 1.78 -18.58 10.33
N GLY A 188 2.56 -18.12 9.36
CA GLY A 188 2.94 -18.91 8.18
C GLY A 188 4.01 -19.98 8.46
N GLY A 189 4.62 -19.95 9.64
CA GLY A 189 5.67 -20.87 10.06
C GLY A 189 6.99 -20.70 9.29
N ARG A 190 7.96 -21.58 9.57
CA ARG A 190 9.32 -21.53 8.99
C ARG A 190 9.33 -21.58 7.45
N CYS A 191 8.31 -22.20 6.84
CA CYS A 191 8.19 -22.31 5.40
C CYS A 191 7.31 -21.23 4.75
N THR A 192 7.00 -20.13 5.45
CA THR A 192 6.29 -18.98 4.87
C THR A 192 7.05 -18.37 3.67
N GLU A 193 6.31 -17.90 2.66
CA GLU A 193 6.92 -17.15 1.54
C GLU A 193 7.15 -15.67 1.88
N MET A 194 6.60 -15.17 2.99
CA MET A 194 6.87 -13.82 3.50
C MET A 194 8.21 -13.78 4.25
N THR A 195 9.33 -13.65 3.56
CA THR A 195 10.67 -13.82 4.17
C THR A 195 11.36 -12.51 4.54
N GLY A 196 11.12 -11.45 3.78
CA GLY A 196 11.80 -10.17 3.97
C GLY A 196 10.86 -8.99 4.22
N PHE A 197 11.37 -7.95 4.87
CA PHE A 197 10.68 -6.68 5.07
C PHE A 197 11.64 -5.50 4.98
N THR A 198 11.26 -4.48 4.23
CA THR A 198 11.91 -3.16 4.21
C THR A 198 10.84 -2.08 4.17
N ARG A 199 10.90 -1.14 5.11
CA ARG A 199 10.20 0.13 4.98
C ARG A 199 10.97 1.07 4.08
N LEU A 200 10.36 1.49 2.98
CA LEU A 200 10.90 2.46 2.05
C LEU A 200 10.33 3.85 2.38
N LEU A 201 11.10 4.63 3.13
CA LEU A 201 10.68 5.92 3.69
C LEU A 201 11.11 7.08 2.80
N ALA A 202 10.15 7.79 2.21
CA ALA A 202 10.37 9.06 1.53
C ALA A 202 10.51 10.20 2.55
N GLY A 203 11.65 10.89 2.56
CA GLY A 203 11.87 12.06 3.41
C GLY A 203 13.12 11.94 4.28
N HIS A 204 12.95 12.02 5.60
CA HIS A 204 14.02 12.02 6.58
C HIS A 204 13.93 10.83 7.54
N PRO A 205 15.04 10.44 8.19
CA PRO A 205 15.04 9.43 9.26
C PRO A 205 14.01 9.71 10.37
N ASP A 206 13.56 8.65 11.04
CA ASP A 206 12.65 8.73 12.19
C ASP A 206 12.96 7.64 13.24
N GLY A 207 12.23 7.65 14.35
CA GLY A 207 12.45 6.74 15.47
C GLY A 207 12.14 5.26 15.16
N LEU A 208 11.34 4.96 14.14
CA LEU A 208 10.99 3.58 13.78
C LEU A 208 12.15 2.82 13.14
N MET A 209 13.19 3.52 12.67
CA MET A 209 14.40 2.88 12.14
C MET A 209 15.12 1.99 13.18
N LYS A 210 14.89 2.24 14.48
CA LYS A 210 15.40 1.39 15.56
C LYS A 210 14.63 0.08 15.73
N GLN A 211 13.43 -0.01 15.16
CA GLN A 211 12.48 -1.12 15.36
C GLN A 211 12.25 -1.95 14.11
N MET A 212 12.51 -1.41 12.91
CA MET A 212 12.28 -2.12 11.66
C MET A 212 13.30 -1.74 10.58
N PRO A 213 13.67 -2.70 9.70
CA PRO A 213 14.51 -2.42 8.54
C PRO A 213 13.92 -1.28 7.72
N THR A 214 14.68 -0.19 7.56
CA THR A 214 14.24 1.00 6.85
C THR A 214 15.32 1.44 5.87
N VAL A 215 14.90 1.83 4.68
CA VAL A 215 15.70 2.59 3.71
C VAL A 215 15.07 3.97 3.58
N VAL A 216 15.86 5.01 3.86
CA VAL A 216 15.42 6.39 3.70
C VAL A 216 15.87 6.88 2.33
N VAL A 217 14.94 7.40 1.55
CA VAL A 217 15.19 8.01 0.26
C VAL A 217 14.70 9.44 0.31
N LYS A 218 15.51 10.37 -0.20
CA LYS A 218 15.09 11.75 -0.35
C LYS A 218 13.83 11.82 -1.21
N GLN A 219 12.82 12.54 -0.75
CA GLN A 219 11.59 12.77 -1.51
C GLN A 219 11.83 13.45 -2.86
N ALA A 220 10.93 13.23 -3.80
CA ALA A 220 10.95 13.88 -5.10
C ALA A 220 10.88 15.41 -4.95
N PRO A 221 11.56 16.17 -5.82
CA PRO A 221 11.47 17.63 -5.83
C PRO A 221 10.02 18.13 -5.88
N SER A 222 9.71 19.22 -5.15
CA SER A 222 8.34 19.74 -5.06
C SER A 222 7.76 20.19 -6.40
N ASN A 223 8.60 20.68 -7.32
CA ASN A 223 8.21 21.02 -8.68
C ASN A 223 7.83 19.79 -9.52
N MET A 224 8.44 18.64 -9.25
CA MET A 224 8.10 17.37 -9.89
C MET A 224 6.77 16.83 -9.37
N THR A 225 6.55 16.87 -8.06
CA THR A 225 5.31 16.37 -7.46
C THR A 225 4.12 17.29 -7.67
N ARG A 226 4.34 18.59 -7.88
CA ARG A 226 3.29 19.63 -8.03
C ARG A 226 2.24 19.55 -6.91
N GLY A 227 2.70 19.28 -5.68
CA GLY A 227 1.85 19.14 -4.50
C GLY A 227 1.14 17.79 -4.35
N PHE A 228 1.45 16.80 -5.20
CA PHE A 228 0.92 15.44 -5.12
C PHE A 228 1.98 14.47 -4.58
N PRO A 229 2.03 14.24 -3.25
CA PRO A 229 3.13 13.54 -2.62
C PRO A 229 3.17 12.04 -2.94
N VAL A 230 2.09 11.46 -3.50
CA VAL A 230 2.02 10.05 -3.86
C VAL A 230 3.07 9.69 -4.94
N ILE A 231 3.51 10.66 -5.76
CA ILE A 231 4.65 10.49 -6.70
C ILE A 231 5.94 10.06 -5.99
N ASN A 232 6.08 10.32 -4.69
CA ASN A 232 7.20 9.81 -3.92
C ASN A 232 7.30 8.27 -3.97
N ARG A 233 6.19 7.54 -4.15
CA ARG A 233 6.19 6.07 -4.20
C ARG A 233 7.00 5.52 -5.39
N PRO A 234 6.68 5.83 -6.66
CA PRO A 234 7.52 5.41 -7.78
C PRO A 234 8.94 6.00 -7.70
N TRP A 235 9.08 7.23 -7.20
CA TRP A 235 10.37 7.90 -7.05
C TRP A 235 11.31 7.14 -6.11
N THR A 236 10.87 6.88 -4.88
CA THR A 236 11.71 6.16 -3.91
C THR A 236 11.96 4.74 -4.34
N MET A 237 10.99 4.09 -4.99
CA MET A 237 11.17 2.74 -5.52
C MET A 237 12.26 2.70 -6.58
N LEU A 238 12.23 3.61 -7.56
CA LEU A 238 13.26 3.70 -8.60
C LEU A 238 14.65 3.92 -7.99
N HIS A 239 14.78 4.88 -7.08
CA HIS A 239 16.04 5.14 -6.41
C HIS A 239 16.53 3.96 -5.57
N PHE A 240 15.63 3.26 -4.87
CA PHE A 240 15.99 2.10 -4.06
C PHE A 240 16.49 0.94 -4.93
N LEU A 241 15.89 0.71 -6.11
CA LEU A 241 16.35 -0.31 -7.04
C LEU A 241 17.80 -0.09 -7.50
N ASP A 242 18.23 1.16 -7.59
CA ASP A 242 19.57 1.57 -8.04
C ASP A 242 20.59 1.69 -6.90
N MET A 243 20.17 1.53 -5.64
CA MET A 243 21.08 1.57 -4.49
C MET A 243 22.04 0.38 -4.50
N PRO A 244 23.35 0.59 -4.23
CA PRO A 244 24.33 -0.50 -4.13
C PRO A 244 23.92 -1.58 -3.12
N GLU A 245 23.27 -1.18 -2.02
CA GLU A 245 22.88 -2.07 -0.93
C GLU A 245 21.60 -2.88 -1.26
N TRP A 246 20.98 -2.71 -2.44
CA TRP A 246 19.79 -3.46 -2.85
C TRP A 246 19.99 -4.97 -2.68
N LYS A 247 21.11 -5.49 -3.21
CA LYS A 247 21.41 -6.94 -3.17
C LYS A 247 21.68 -7.44 -1.76
N ASP A 248 22.05 -6.55 -0.84
CA ASP A 248 22.29 -6.89 0.56
C ASP A 248 20.98 -6.94 1.36
N ARG A 249 19.98 -6.16 0.95
CA ARG A 249 18.68 -6.06 1.63
C ARG A 249 17.63 -7.00 1.06
N ILE A 250 17.60 -7.14 -0.26
CA ILE A 250 16.60 -7.92 -0.99
C ILE A 250 17.29 -9.16 -1.52
N LYS A 251 17.03 -10.31 -0.87
CA LYS A 251 17.60 -11.62 -1.25
C LYS A 251 16.63 -12.43 -2.11
N GLU A 252 15.37 -12.05 -2.10
CA GLU A 252 14.28 -12.68 -2.82
C GLU A 252 14.21 -12.22 -4.28
N GLU A 253 13.77 -13.11 -5.17
CA GLU A 253 13.54 -12.77 -6.58
C GLU A 253 12.20 -12.04 -6.81
N TYR A 254 11.34 -12.02 -5.79
CA TYR A 254 10.02 -11.40 -5.82
C TYR A 254 9.87 -10.35 -4.73
N VAL A 255 9.07 -9.34 -5.02
CA VAL A 255 8.71 -8.30 -4.06
C VAL A 255 7.20 -8.18 -3.96
N TYR A 256 6.73 -7.85 -2.76
CA TYR A 256 5.36 -7.43 -2.49
C TYR A 256 5.39 -5.95 -2.09
N ILE A 257 4.85 -5.10 -2.96
CA ILE A 257 4.74 -3.66 -2.73
C ILE A 257 3.47 -3.43 -1.92
N ALA A 258 3.63 -2.85 -0.74
CA ALA A 258 2.56 -2.50 0.18
C ALA A 258 2.57 -1.00 0.47
N GLU A 259 1.46 -0.51 1.02
CA GLU A 259 1.33 0.84 1.55
C GLU A 259 0.82 0.83 3.00
N THR A 260 0.95 1.96 3.67
CA THR A 260 0.74 2.05 5.12
C THR A 260 -0.72 1.88 5.56
N ASP A 261 -1.69 2.00 4.65
CA ASP A 261 -3.10 1.75 4.97
C ASP A 261 -3.48 0.26 4.99
N HIS A 262 -2.58 -0.63 4.57
CA HIS A 262 -2.79 -2.07 4.59
C HIS A 262 -2.64 -2.68 5.99
N LEU A 263 -3.28 -3.84 6.20
CA LEU A 263 -3.08 -4.72 7.35
C LEU A 263 -2.97 -6.17 6.87
N ILE A 264 -1.86 -6.85 7.15
CA ILE A 264 -1.70 -8.26 6.77
C ILE A 264 -2.26 -9.16 7.89
N ARG A 265 -3.40 -9.80 7.64
CA ARG A 265 -4.05 -10.65 8.65
C ARG A 265 -3.73 -12.14 8.54
N ARG A 266 -3.22 -12.58 7.39
CA ARG A 266 -2.85 -13.98 7.11
C ARG A 266 -1.60 -14.03 6.23
N PRO A 267 -0.81 -15.11 6.27
CA PRO A 267 0.27 -15.32 5.32
C PRO A 267 -0.25 -15.24 3.89
N ILE A 268 0.42 -14.47 3.04
CA ILE A 268 0.08 -14.33 1.63
C ILE A 268 0.97 -15.29 0.83
N PRO A 269 0.43 -16.28 0.11
CA PRO A 269 1.22 -17.08 -0.81
C PRO A 269 1.58 -16.29 -2.09
N ASN A 270 2.73 -16.58 -2.65
CA ASN A 270 3.21 -15.97 -3.88
C ASN A 270 2.59 -16.65 -5.12
N ARG A 271 1.63 -15.94 -5.73
CA ARG A 271 0.96 -16.34 -6.97
C ARG A 271 1.64 -15.75 -8.23
N ALA A 272 2.70 -14.95 -8.07
CA ALA A 272 3.42 -14.32 -9.17
C ALA A 272 4.44 -15.28 -9.80
N THR A 273 4.83 -14.97 -11.04
CA THR A 273 5.86 -15.69 -11.80
C THR A 273 6.78 -14.68 -12.49
N PRO A 274 7.89 -15.08 -13.15
CA PRO A 274 8.73 -14.14 -13.88
C PRO A 274 8.00 -13.48 -15.05
N LEU A 275 6.87 -14.06 -15.49
CA LEU A 275 6.07 -13.60 -16.63
C LEU A 275 4.69 -13.03 -16.21
N LEU A 276 4.37 -13.00 -14.92
CA LEU A 276 3.06 -12.60 -14.41
C LEU A 276 3.18 -11.84 -13.10
N THR A 277 2.54 -10.68 -13.05
CA THR A 277 2.36 -9.90 -11.82
C THR A 277 1.03 -10.25 -11.17
N VAL A 278 0.97 -10.24 -9.84
CA VAL A 278 -0.27 -10.34 -9.08
C VAL A 278 -0.59 -8.96 -8.52
N ALA A 279 -1.84 -8.53 -8.61
CA ALA A 279 -2.26 -7.27 -8.01
C ALA A 279 -3.72 -7.36 -7.56
N PHE A 280 -4.17 -6.38 -6.78
CA PHE A 280 -5.59 -6.23 -6.50
C PHE A 280 -6.31 -5.50 -7.65
N PHE A 281 -7.54 -5.94 -7.93
CA PHE A 281 -8.44 -5.26 -8.87
C PHE A 281 -9.07 -4.05 -8.20
N PHE A 282 -8.91 -2.87 -8.80
CA PHE A 282 -9.55 -1.65 -8.34
C PHE A 282 -10.68 -1.28 -9.30
N PRO A 283 -11.96 -1.49 -8.95
CA PRO A 283 -13.08 -1.24 -9.86
C PRO A 283 -13.14 0.20 -10.38
N TYR A 284 -12.75 1.17 -9.56
CA TYR A 284 -12.69 2.58 -9.90
C TYR A 284 -11.54 2.94 -10.87
N MET A 285 -10.64 2.00 -11.14
CA MET A 285 -9.55 2.11 -12.13
C MET A 285 -9.92 1.52 -13.49
N SER A 286 -11.21 1.20 -13.73
CA SER A 286 -11.61 0.56 -14.97
C SER A 286 -11.32 1.42 -16.21
N PRO A 287 -10.66 0.89 -17.26
CA PRO A 287 -10.51 1.58 -18.55
C PRO A 287 -11.85 1.80 -19.27
N ARG A 288 -12.92 1.16 -18.81
CA ARG A 288 -14.28 1.32 -19.37
C ARG A 288 -15.00 2.55 -18.86
N ASP A 289 -14.55 3.11 -17.73
CA ASP A 289 -15.12 4.36 -17.23
C ASP A 289 -15.00 5.46 -18.33
N PRO A 290 -16.10 6.14 -18.71
CA PRO A 290 -16.05 7.11 -19.79
C PRO A 290 -15.10 8.29 -19.51
N LYS A 291 -14.94 8.70 -18.24
CA LYS A 291 -14.12 9.85 -17.85
C LYS A 291 -12.64 9.45 -17.84
N CYS A 292 -12.29 8.44 -17.05
CA CYS A 292 -10.92 7.98 -16.87
C CYS A 292 -10.38 7.23 -18.09
N GLY A 293 -11.20 6.39 -18.71
CA GLY A 293 -10.84 5.65 -19.93
C GLY A 293 -10.63 6.55 -21.15
N ALA A 294 -11.42 7.62 -21.30
CA ALA A 294 -11.19 8.60 -22.38
C ALA A 294 -9.88 9.35 -22.22
N VAL A 295 -9.47 9.66 -20.99
CA VAL A 295 -8.13 10.20 -20.74
C VAL A 295 -7.08 9.15 -21.04
N ALA A 296 -7.23 7.90 -20.58
CA ALA A 296 -6.23 6.85 -20.74
C ALA A 296 -5.88 6.59 -22.21
N ARG A 297 -6.87 6.64 -23.11
CA ARG A 297 -6.68 6.53 -24.58
C ARG A 297 -5.73 7.58 -25.17
N LYS A 298 -5.52 8.72 -24.50
CA LYS A 298 -4.56 9.75 -24.94
C LYS A 298 -3.11 9.40 -24.59
N TRP A 299 -2.90 8.40 -23.73
CA TRP A 299 -1.60 8.05 -23.16
C TRP A 299 -1.11 6.65 -23.57
N PHE A 300 -1.92 5.92 -24.33
CA PHE A 300 -1.64 4.57 -24.77
C PHE A 300 -2.24 4.31 -26.16
N ASP A 301 -1.40 3.87 -27.09
CA ASP A 301 -1.78 3.67 -28.49
C ASP A 301 -2.35 2.27 -28.79
N GLY A 302 -2.45 1.40 -27.77
CA GLY A 302 -3.02 0.07 -27.88
C GLY A 302 -4.49 0.00 -27.47
N ASP A 303 -5.04 -1.21 -27.48
CA ASP A 303 -6.41 -1.45 -27.03
C ASP A 303 -6.47 -1.40 -25.50
N ILE A 304 -6.75 -0.22 -24.93
CA ILE A 304 -6.85 -0.05 -23.48
C ILE A 304 -7.91 -0.96 -22.84
N LEU A 305 -8.89 -1.46 -23.60
CA LEU A 305 -9.97 -2.30 -23.07
C LEU A 305 -9.53 -3.75 -22.84
N THR A 306 -8.41 -4.14 -23.44
CA THR A 306 -7.82 -5.48 -23.31
C THR A 306 -6.43 -5.46 -22.70
N GLU A 307 -5.68 -4.37 -22.86
CA GLU A 307 -4.27 -4.28 -22.46
C GLU A 307 -4.04 -3.46 -21.18
N LEU A 308 -4.98 -2.60 -20.77
CA LEU A 308 -4.83 -1.81 -19.55
C LEU A 308 -5.40 -2.55 -18.34
N PRO A 309 -4.57 -2.99 -17.39
CA PRO A 309 -5.06 -3.69 -16.22
C PRO A 309 -5.70 -2.68 -15.24
N PRO A 310 -6.93 -2.92 -14.76
CA PRO A 310 -7.59 -2.09 -13.74
C PRO A 310 -7.03 -2.36 -12.34
N VAL A 311 -5.73 -2.14 -12.17
CA VAL A 311 -4.95 -2.43 -10.95
C VAL A 311 -4.11 -1.21 -10.56
N GLY A 312 -3.32 -1.33 -9.48
CA GLY A 312 -2.35 -0.33 -9.03
C GLY A 312 -1.05 -0.98 -8.55
N PRO A 313 -0.09 -0.18 -8.04
CA PRO A 313 1.21 -0.68 -7.58
C PRO A 313 1.14 -1.35 -6.20
N SER A 314 0.03 -1.21 -5.49
CA SER A 314 -0.13 -1.62 -4.09
C SER A 314 -1.59 -2.06 -3.90
N PRO A 315 -1.85 -3.27 -3.39
CA PRO A 315 -0.88 -4.35 -3.25
C PRO A 315 -0.53 -4.93 -4.62
N ALA A 316 0.77 -5.09 -4.90
CA ALA A 316 1.24 -5.80 -6.08
C ALA A 316 2.42 -6.70 -5.74
N MET A 317 2.46 -7.88 -6.33
CA MET A 317 3.54 -8.85 -6.20
C MET A 317 4.12 -9.20 -7.57
N MET A 318 5.43 -9.06 -7.73
CA MET A 318 6.10 -9.26 -9.02
C MET A 318 7.55 -9.68 -8.85
N HIS A 319 8.12 -10.27 -9.90
CA HIS A 319 9.55 -10.53 -9.99
C HIS A 319 10.34 -9.20 -10.02
N VAL A 320 11.53 -9.16 -9.40
CA VAL A 320 12.37 -7.97 -9.30
C VAL A 320 12.72 -7.41 -10.69
N ASP A 321 13.00 -8.26 -11.67
CA ASP A 321 13.26 -7.82 -13.06
C ASP A 321 12.07 -7.10 -13.69
N THR A 322 10.84 -7.52 -13.37
CA THR A 322 9.61 -6.85 -13.81
C THR A 322 9.53 -5.47 -13.17
N LEU A 323 9.77 -5.37 -11.86
CA LEU A 323 9.80 -4.10 -11.16
C LEU A 323 10.86 -3.14 -11.72
N ARG A 324 12.08 -3.63 -12.02
CA ARG A 324 13.16 -2.83 -12.62
C ARG A 324 12.78 -2.24 -13.97
N LYS A 325 12.07 -3.00 -14.81
CA LYS A 325 11.57 -2.52 -16.10
C LYS A 325 10.42 -1.51 -15.93
N LEU A 326 9.56 -1.73 -14.93
CA LEU A 326 8.34 -0.97 -14.70
C LEU A 326 8.60 0.39 -14.02
N ALA A 327 9.46 0.44 -13.01
CA ALA A 327 9.65 1.61 -12.15
C ALA A 327 9.99 2.91 -12.91
N PRO A 328 10.86 2.92 -13.95
CA PRO A 328 11.13 4.14 -14.71
C PRO A 328 9.88 4.70 -15.41
N GLY A 329 9.13 3.83 -16.11
CA GLY A 329 7.90 4.22 -16.81
C GLY A 329 6.80 4.64 -15.85
N TRP A 330 6.70 3.96 -14.71
CA TRP A 330 5.76 4.28 -13.65
C TRP A 330 6.00 5.69 -13.07
N LEU A 331 7.24 6.04 -12.74
CA LEU A 331 7.59 7.39 -12.29
C LEU A 331 7.28 8.43 -13.36
N GLN A 332 7.79 8.22 -14.59
CA GLN A 332 7.66 9.18 -15.68
C GLN A 332 6.19 9.50 -15.96
N LEU A 333 5.35 8.46 -16.11
CA LEU A 333 3.93 8.64 -16.35
C LEU A 333 3.22 9.31 -15.17
N SER A 334 3.56 8.97 -13.92
CA SER A 334 2.96 9.65 -12.76
C SER A 334 3.25 11.16 -12.77
N VAL A 335 4.45 11.56 -13.19
CA VAL A 335 4.82 12.99 -13.30
C VAL A 335 4.11 13.65 -14.47
N ASP A 336 4.10 13.01 -15.65
CA ASP A 336 3.50 13.57 -16.86
C ASP A 336 1.98 13.73 -16.74
N LEU A 337 1.31 12.74 -16.16
CA LEU A 337 -0.12 12.79 -15.86
C LEU A 337 -0.42 13.95 -14.90
N LYS A 338 0.43 14.16 -13.88
CA LYS A 338 0.27 15.27 -12.95
C LYS A 338 0.56 16.64 -13.59
N ALA A 339 1.39 16.68 -14.62
CA ALA A 339 1.64 17.88 -15.40
C ALA A 339 0.43 18.25 -16.29
N ASN A 340 -0.31 17.26 -16.76
CA ASN A 340 -1.45 17.42 -17.66
C ASN A 340 -2.76 17.74 -16.92
N ARG A 341 -3.42 18.84 -17.31
CA ARG A 341 -4.63 19.33 -16.64
C ARG A 341 -5.82 18.36 -16.74
N ASP A 342 -6.02 17.72 -17.89
CA ASP A 342 -7.13 16.78 -18.11
C ASP A 342 -6.93 15.53 -17.25
N ALA A 343 -5.71 14.99 -17.23
CA ALA A 343 -5.39 13.81 -16.45
C ALA A 343 -5.44 14.06 -14.94
N ASP A 344 -4.88 15.16 -14.46
CA ASP A 344 -4.96 15.55 -13.04
C ASP A 344 -6.41 15.69 -12.56
N ALA A 345 -7.26 16.34 -13.37
CA ALA A 345 -8.68 16.49 -13.05
C ALA A 345 -9.47 15.17 -13.17
N ALA A 346 -9.07 14.27 -14.06
CA ALA A 346 -9.74 12.99 -14.25
C ALA A 346 -9.41 12.01 -13.12
N TYR A 347 -8.12 11.80 -12.87
CA TYR A 347 -7.61 10.75 -11.98
C TYR A 347 -7.50 11.19 -10.53
N GLY A 348 -7.25 12.48 -10.26
CA GLY A 348 -7.16 13.02 -8.91
C GLY A 348 -6.20 12.21 -8.02
N TRP A 349 -6.70 11.68 -6.92
CA TRP A 349 -5.88 10.93 -5.95
C TRP A 349 -5.37 9.58 -6.49
N MET A 350 -6.01 9.02 -7.52
CA MET A 350 -5.64 7.73 -8.15
C MET A 350 -4.57 7.88 -9.23
N LEU A 351 -4.08 9.10 -9.47
CA LEU A 351 -3.24 9.42 -10.63
C LEU A 351 -1.97 8.57 -10.73
N GLU A 352 -1.31 8.33 -9.60
CA GLU A 352 -0.12 7.49 -9.56
C GLU A 352 -0.45 6.04 -9.95
N MET A 353 -1.59 5.50 -9.51
CA MET A 353 -2.06 4.16 -9.89
C MET A 353 -2.34 4.07 -11.40
N TRP A 354 -2.84 5.13 -12.03
CA TRP A 354 -3.00 5.19 -13.48
C TRP A 354 -1.64 5.24 -14.19
N GLY A 355 -0.67 5.97 -13.61
CA GLY A 355 0.73 5.95 -14.06
C GLY A 355 1.32 4.53 -14.04
N TYR A 356 1.07 3.76 -12.98
CA TYR A 356 1.46 2.36 -12.90
C TYR A 356 0.82 1.51 -14.00
N SER A 357 -0.51 1.57 -14.13
CA SER A 357 -1.24 0.70 -15.07
C SER A 357 -0.92 1.02 -16.53
N LEU A 358 -0.74 2.30 -16.87
CA LEU A 358 -0.28 2.70 -18.20
C LEU A 358 1.17 2.24 -18.46
N ALA A 359 2.07 2.34 -17.48
CA ALA A 359 3.44 1.84 -17.60
C ALA A 359 3.46 0.30 -17.80
N ALA A 360 2.61 -0.41 -17.05
CA ALA A 360 2.46 -1.84 -17.15
C ALA A 360 1.91 -2.28 -18.51
N ALA A 361 0.91 -1.58 -19.04
CA ALA A 361 0.36 -1.84 -20.36
C ALA A 361 1.38 -1.60 -21.47
N ARG A 362 2.20 -0.54 -21.38
CA ARG A 362 3.32 -0.29 -22.32
C ARG A 362 4.36 -1.40 -22.34
N LEU A 363 4.55 -2.07 -21.22
CA LEU A 363 5.42 -3.25 -21.09
C LEU A 363 4.70 -4.57 -21.38
N ARG A 364 3.41 -4.52 -21.72
CA ARG A 364 2.54 -5.69 -21.94
C ARG A 364 2.59 -6.68 -20.77
N LEU A 365 2.67 -6.15 -19.55
CA LEU A 365 2.64 -6.97 -18.35
C LEU A 365 1.29 -7.67 -18.22
N LYS A 366 1.34 -8.94 -17.87
CA LYS A 366 0.16 -9.73 -17.55
C LYS A 366 -0.10 -9.64 -16.06
N HIS A 367 -1.35 -9.34 -15.70
CA HIS A 367 -1.79 -9.29 -14.30
C HIS A 367 -2.77 -10.40 -14.01
N PHE A 368 -2.46 -11.18 -12.97
CA PHE A 368 -3.48 -11.89 -12.22
C PHE A 368 -4.05 -10.93 -11.17
N ALA A 369 -5.20 -10.36 -11.48
CA ALA A 369 -5.94 -9.56 -10.53
C ALA A 369 -6.61 -10.52 -9.53
N TRP A 370 -5.94 -10.72 -8.40
CA TRP A 370 -6.31 -11.70 -7.40
C TRP A 370 -7.12 -11.04 -6.30
N GLN A 371 -8.45 -11.14 -6.41
CA GLN A 371 -9.38 -10.46 -5.52
C GLN A 371 -9.13 -10.76 -4.03
N GLN A 372 -8.65 -11.96 -3.69
CA GLN A 372 -8.43 -12.37 -2.30
C GLN A 372 -7.12 -11.86 -1.68
N ILE A 373 -6.26 -11.18 -2.45
CA ILE A 373 -5.03 -10.60 -1.87
C ILE A 373 -5.35 -9.45 -0.90
N GLN A 374 -6.52 -8.81 -1.06
CA GLN A 374 -6.98 -7.69 -0.24
C GLN A 374 -8.50 -7.70 -0.10
N ILE A 375 -8.97 -7.26 1.06
CA ILE A 375 -10.38 -6.92 1.31
C ILE A 375 -10.42 -5.42 1.58
N GLU A 376 -11.23 -4.69 0.81
CA GLU A 376 -11.42 -3.25 1.02
C GLU A 376 -12.87 -2.99 1.51
N PRO A 377 -13.07 -2.67 2.80
CA PRO A 377 -14.41 -2.51 3.37
C PRO A 377 -15.25 -1.38 2.73
N SER A 378 -14.62 -0.33 2.20
CA SER A 378 -15.31 0.74 1.46
C SER A 378 -15.80 0.29 0.08
N ALA A 379 -15.17 -0.72 -0.50
CA ALA A 379 -15.59 -1.39 -1.73
C ALA A 379 -16.50 -2.60 -1.46
N ALA A 380 -16.91 -2.84 -0.21
CA ALA A 380 -17.71 -4.00 0.23
C ALA A 380 -19.13 -4.07 -0.35
N TRP A 381 -19.48 -3.23 -1.33
CA TRP A 381 -20.68 -3.39 -2.14
C TRP A 381 -20.64 -4.66 -3.03
N HIS A 382 -19.47 -5.33 -3.15
CA HIS A 382 -19.30 -6.54 -3.98
C HIS A 382 -18.47 -7.68 -3.35
N GLN A 383 -18.13 -7.63 -2.05
CA GLN A 383 -17.35 -8.70 -1.41
C GLN A 383 -18.19 -9.37 -0.32
N ASP A 384 -18.79 -10.52 -0.62
CA ASP A 384 -19.36 -11.40 0.40
C ASP A 384 -18.21 -12.09 1.14
N LEU A 385 -17.96 -11.66 2.37
CA LEU A 385 -16.91 -12.19 3.25
C LEU A 385 -17.12 -13.68 3.60
N GLY A 386 -18.31 -14.24 3.34
CA GLY A 386 -18.65 -15.65 3.56
C GLY A 386 -18.65 -16.52 2.29
N ALA A 387 -18.50 -15.94 1.09
CA ALA A 387 -18.53 -16.72 -0.13
C ALA A 387 -17.22 -17.51 -0.31
N GLN A 388 -17.32 -18.83 -0.38
CA GLN A 388 -16.19 -19.73 -0.70
C GLN A 388 -15.72 -19.62 -2.16
N ASN A 389 -16.29 -18.71 -2.95
CA ASN A 389 -15.89 -18.45 -4.33
C ASN A 389 -15.97 -16.93 -4.58
N PRO A 390 -14.89 -16.29 -5.03
CA PRO A 390 -14.87 -14.87 -5.40
C PRO A 390 -15.77 -14.55 -6.58
#